data_AF-A0A6N8WTZ3-F1
#
_entry.id   AF-A0A6N8WTZ3-F1
#
_cell.length_a   1.000
_cell.length_b   1.000
_cell.length_c   1.000
_cell.angle_alpha   90.00
_cell.angle_beta   90.00
_cell.angle_gamma   90.00
#
_symmetry.space_group_name_H-M   'P 1'
#
loop_
_entity.id
_entity.type
_entity.pdbx_description
1 polymer ?
#
loop_
_entity_poly.entity_id
_entity_poly.type
_entity_poly.pdbx_seq_one_letter_code
_entity_poly.pdbx_strand_id
1 'polypeptide(L)'
;MVEGSAGAAATERRQSLEAASLATDVVDGLRRQPKQIPPFYLYDALGSQLFEAICELPWYPITRGECALLARERDAILDRLDTPATLVELGGGNGEKLAILAEGFALAGRTADVHLIDISATALERACQTVARYGTVRVHGHRAEYAAGLREATARLEPNRSAMVLFLGSNIGNLHPDEADRFVAEIREGLRPGDSFLLGADLVKPEADLIIAYDDPLGVTAAFNRNLLVRLNRELDADFDVEQFTHQVVWNARRSRVESYLVSQADQTVCFREIDCCIRLDEGEGIWTESSYKYGPEQIVDLGERAGFVRRAQWIEEETRFALTLFDVA
;
A
#
# COMPACT_ATOMS: atom_id res chain seq x y z
N MET A 1 -2.45 17.20 37.29
CA MET A 1 -1.77 17.76 36.10
C MET A 1 -0.50 16.99 35.72
N VAL A 2 -0.46 15.65 35.86
CA VAL A 2 0.77 14.84 35.58
C VAL A 2 0.57 13.82 34.44
N GLU A 3 -0.66 13.60 33.96
CA GLU A 3 -0.92 12.63 32.87
C GLU A 3 -0.62 13.17 31.46
N GLY A 4 -0.52 14.49 31.27
CA GLY A 4 -0.23 15.10 29.96
C GLY A 4 1.24 15.06 29.54
N SER A 5 2.18 14.87 30.47
CA SER A 5 3.62 14.92 30.20
C SER A 5 4.21 13.59 29.73
N ALA A 6 3.65 12.45 30.17
CA ALA A 6 4.13 11.12 29.77
C ALA A 6 3.73 10.75 28.33
N GLY A 7 2.54 11.18 27.88
CA GLY A 7 2.06 10.98 26.51
C GLY A 7 2.81 11.84 25.48
N ALA A 8 3.16 13.07 25.83
CA ALA A 8 3.98 13.95 24.99
C ALA A 8 5.40 13.40 24.84
N ALA A 9 6.06 13.00 25.94
CA ALA A 9 7.41 12.44 25.89
C ALA A 9 7.50 11.10 25.15
N ALA A 10 6.47 10.25 25.23
CA ALA A 10 6.40 9.01 24.45
C ALA A 10 6.15 9.26 22.96
N THR A 11 5.38 10.30 22.63
CA THR A 11 5.12 10.73 21.25
C THR A 11 6.37 11.37 20.64
N GLU A 12 7.04 12.27 21.37
CA GLU A 12 8.31 12.88 20.97
C GLU A 12 9.41 11.83 20.80
N ARG A 13 9.49 10.85 21.70
CA ARG A 13 10.46 9.74 21.61
C ARG A 13 10.15 8.79 20.45
N ARG A 14 8.87 8.61 20.09
CA ARG A 14 8.48 7.79 18.94
C ARG A 14 8.72 8.53 17.63
N GLN A 15 8.40 9.82 17.58
CA GLN A 15 8.71 10.69 16.45
C GLN A 15 10.22 10.80 16.22
N SER A 16 11.02 10.87 17.30
CA SER A 16 12.49 10.90 17.18
C SER A 16 13.09 9.56 16.74
N LEU A 17 12.48 8.43 17.12
CA LEU A 17 12.87 7.11 16.61
C LEU A 17 12.46 6.91 15.14
N GLU A 18 11.28 7.39 14.74
CA GLU A 18 10.82 7.39 13.35
C GLU A 18 11.70 8.29 12.47
N ALA A 19 12.10 9.47 12.97
CA ALA A 19 13.04 10.37 12.29
C ALA A 19 14.47 9.80 12.20
N ALA A 20 14.97 9.17 13.26
CA ALA A 20 16.28 8.52 13.25
C ALA A 20 16.34 7.33 12.27
N SER A 21 15.24 6.57 12.12
CA SER A 21 15.13 5.55 11.08
C SER A 21 15.15 6.17 9.68
N LEU A 22 14.32 7.21 9.46
CA LEU A 22 14.27 7.94 8.19
C LEU A 22 15.64 8.44 7.74
N ALA A 23 16.37 9.13 8.63
CA ALA A 23 17.69 9.68 8.33
C ALA A 23 18.69 8.59 7.88
N THR A 24 18.70 7.47 8.62
CA THR A 24 19.58 6.33 8.33
C THR A 24 19.23 5.69 6.99
N ASP A 25 17.95 5.37 6.79
CA ASP A 25 17.47 4.69 5.58
C ASP A 25 17.69 5.54 4.31
N VAL A 26 17.48 6.86 4.41
CA VAL A 26 17.72 7.80 3.32
C VAL A 26 19.20 7.92 2.99
N VAL A 27 20.07 8.12 3.97
CA VAL A 27 21.52 8.25 3.70
C VAL A 27 22.10 6.95 3.16
N ASP A 28 21.76 5.81 3.75
CA ASP A 28 22.22 4.51 3.26
C ASP A 28 21.70 4.26 1.84
N GLY A 29 20.45 4.62 1.57
CA GLY A 29 19.85 4.56 0.25
C GLY A 29 20.55 5.44 -0.80
N LEU A 30 20.88 6.67 -0.43
CA LEU A 30 21.56 7.64 -1.29
C LEU A 30 23.07 7.37 -1.47
N ARG A 31 23.66 6.46 -0.69
CA ARG A 31 25.03 5.97 -0.87
C ARG A 31 25.12 4.74 -1.78
N ARG A 32 24.00 4.11 -2.12
CA ARG A 32 23.96 2.94 -3.01
C ARG A 32 24.20 3.34 -4.48
N GLN A 33 24.53 2.33 -5.29
CA GLN A 33 24.51 2.43 -6.75
C GLN A 33 23.64 1.30 -7.32
N PRO A 34 22.47 1.59 -7.91
CA PRO A 34 21.86 2.93 -8.04
C PRO A 34 21.42 3.52 -6.68
N LYS A 35 21.31 4.86 -6.60
CA LYS A 35 20.73 5.55 -5.44
C LYS A 35 19.26 5.18 -5.33
N GLN A 36 18.78 4.87 -4.12
CA GLN A 36 17.40 4.43 -3.92
C GLN A 36 16.86 4.90 -2.57
N ILE A 37 15.62 5.36 -2.53
CA ILE A 37 14.91 5.64 -1.28
C ILE A 37 13.67 4.75 -1.21
N PRO A 38 13.37 4.11 -0.07
CA PRO A 38 12.19 3.27 0.05
C PRO A 38 10.86 4.02 -0.22
N PRO A 39 9.91 3.41 -0.95
CA PRO A 39 8.69 4.08 -1.41
C PRO A 39 7.74 4.44 -0.27
N PHE A 40 7.80 3.76 0.88
CA PHE A 40 6.92 4.07 2.01
C PHE A 40 7.13 5.49 2.55
N TYR A 41 8.27 6.13 2.28
CA TYR A 41 8.50 7.53 2.62
C TYR A 41 7.74 8.54 1.75
N LEU A 42 7.18 8.09 0.62
CA LEU A 42 6.29 8.92 -0.20
C LEU A 42 4.98 9.27 0.52
N TYR A 43 4.60 8.52 1.54
CA TYR A 43 3.28 8.60 2.19
C TYR A 43 3.28 9.42 3.49
N ASP A 44 3.89 10.61 3.49
CA ASP A 44 3.56 11.61 4.52
C ASP A 44 2.12 12.14 4.32
N ALA A 45 1.70 13.11 5.14
CA ALA A 45 0.33 13.62 5.06
C ALA A 45 0.00 14.22 3.68
N LEU A 46 0.94 14.94 3.05
CA LEU A 46 0.76 15.53 1.72
C LEU A 46 0.85 14.47 0.63
N GLY A 47 1.84 13.58 0.69
CA GLY A 47 1.99 12.51 -0.28
C GLY A 47 0.81 11.56 -0.31
N SER A 48 0.20 11.27 0.84
CA SER A 48 -1.05 10.50 0.92
C SER A 48 -2.21 11.18 0.17
N GLN A 49 -2.35 12.51 0.27
CA GLN A 49 -3.38 13.26 -0.46
C GLN A 49 -3.09 13.31 -1.96
N LEU A 50 -1.82 13.44 -2.34
CA LEU A 50 -1.41 13.37 -3.74
C LEU A 50 -1.72 11.98 -4.33
N PHE A 51 -1.46 10.90 -3.59
CA PHE A 51 -1.83 9.55 -4.02
C PHE A 51 -3.34 9.34 -4.12
N GLU A 52 -4.14 9.90 -3.20
CA GLU A 52 -5.59 9.92 -3.34
C GLU A 52 -6.03 10.64 -4.63
N ALA A 53 -5.39 11.76 -4.98
CA ALA A 53 -5.65 12.45 -6.25
C ALA A 53 -5.24 11.61 -7.47
N ILE A 54 -4.12 10.88 -7.40
CA ILE A 54 -3.70 9.93 -8.46
C ILE A 54 -4.78 8.89 -8.70
N CYS A 55 -5.39 8.36 -7.64
CA CYS A 55 -6.44 7.34 -7.74
C CYS A 55 -7.69 7.81 -8.50
N GLU A 56 -7.92 9.13 -8.61
CA GLU A 56 -9.03 9.73 -9.35
C GLU A 56 -8.67 10.07 -10.81
N LEU A 57 -7.39 9.95 -11.20
CA LEU A 57 -6.96 10.28 -12.55
C LEU A 57 -7.53 9.30 -13.58
N PRO A 58 -7.92 9.77 -14.77
CA PRO A 58 -8.40 8.89 -15.84
C PRO A 58 -7.32 7.91 -16.30
N TRP A 59 -6.05 8.33 -16.25
CA TRP A 59 -4.88 7.54 -16.66
C TRP A 59 -4.44 6.49 -15.63
N TYR A 60 -4.91 6.56 -14.39
CA TYR A 60 -4.59 5.58 -13.34
C TYR A 60 -5.80 4.64 -13.10
N PRO A 61 -5.99 3.60 -13.94
CA PRO A 61 -7.20 2.80 -13.90
C PRO A 61 -7.28 1.83 -12.71
N ILE A 62 -6.19 1.65 -11.96
CA ILE A 62 -6.04 0.56 -10.97
C ILE A 62 -7.16 0.60 -9.93
N THR A 63 -7.34 1.74 -9.25
CA THR A 63 -8.35 1.89 -8.20
C THR A 63 -9.76 1.70 -8.73
N ARG A 64 -10.07 2.29 -9.90
CA ARG A 64 -11.38 2.16 -10.55
C ARG A 64 -11.67 0.74 -11.00
N GLY A 65 -10.69 0.06 -11.57
CA GLY A 65 -10.78 -1.34 -12.01
C GLY A 65 -11.04 -2.28 -10.85
N GLU A 66 -10.28 -2.12 -9.76
CA GLU A 66 -10.48 -2.89 -8.53
C GLU A 66 -11.87 -2.64 -7.91
N CYS A 67 -12.31 -1.39 -7.80
CA CYS A 67 -13.64 -1.05 -7.28
C CYS A 67 -14.76 -1.65 -8.15
N ALA A 68 -14.65 -1.55 -9.48
CA ALA A 68 -15.63 -2.14 -10.40
C ALA A 68 -15.70 -3.66 -10.25
N LEU A 69 -14.55 -4.31 -10.07
CA LEU A 69 -14.46 -5.75 -9.87
C LEU A 69 -15.04 -6.17 -8.52
N LEU A 70 -14.71 -5.46 -7.43
CA LEU A 70 -15.28 -5.68 -6.10
C LEU A 70 -16.80 -5.53 -6.13
N ALA A 71 -17.33 -4.50 -6.79
CA ALA A 71 -18.77 -4.26 -6.87
C ALA A 71 -19.49 -5.37 -7.65
N ARG A 72 -18.88 -5.82 -8.76
CA ARG A 72 -19.46 -6.87 -9.62
C ARG A 72 -19.45 -8.24 -8.94
N GLU A 73 -18.36 -8.60 -8.27
CA GLU A 73 -18.15 -9.92 -7.68
C GLU A 73 -18.49 -9.97 -6.19
N ARG A 74 -18.99 -8.86 -5.63
CA ARG A 74 -19.32 -8.67 -4.22
C ARG A 74 -20.07 -9.85 -3.63
N ASP A 75 -21.18 -10.24 -4.25
CA ASP A 75 -22.07 -11.26 -3.70
C ASP A 75 -21.36 -12.63 -3.69
N ALA A 76 -20.58 -12.96 -4.73
CA ALA A 76 -19.79 -14.18 -4.78
C ALA A 76 -18.66 -14.22 -3.75
N ILE A 77 -18.07 -13.07 -3.40
CA ILE A 77 -17.09 -12.92 -2.32
C ILE A 77 -17.78 -13.12 -0.96
N LEU A 78 -18.91 -12.44 -0.73
CA LEU A 78 -19.62 -12.45 0.55
C LEU A 78 -20.27 -13.80 0.86
N ASP A 79 -20.70 -14.56 -0.15
CA ASP A 79 -21.26 -15.91 0.01
C ASP A 79 -20.28 -16.92 0.62
N ARG A 80 -19.00 -16.57 0.73
CA ARG A 80 -17.98 -17.41 1.38
C ARG A 80 -17.84 -17.21 2.86
N LEU A 81 -18.36 -16.10 3.34
CA LEU A 81 -18.23 -15.74 4.74
C LEU A 81 -19.42 -16.30 5.49
N ASP A 82 -19.17 -16.80 6.69
CA ASP A 82 -20.22 -17.08 7.65
C ASP A 82 -20.94 -15.80 8.09
N THR A 83 -22.01 -15.95 8.87
CA THR A 83 -22.67 -14.82 9.53
C THR A 83 -22.67 -15.03 11.05
N PRO A 84 -22.08 -14.11 11.84
CA PRO A 84 -21.46 -12.85 11.42
C PRO A 84 -20.09 -13.08 10.77
N ALA A 85 -19.82 -12.34 9.70
CA ALA A 85 -18.54 -12.43 8.98
C ALA A 85 -17.43 -11.70 9.74
N THR A 86 -16.18 -12.05 9.47
CA THR A 86 -15.04 -11.22 9.87
C THR A 86 -14.17 -10.87 8.66
N LEU A 87 -13.94 -9.57 8.46
CA LEU A 87 -13.01 -9.06 7.46
C LEU A 87 -11.81 -8.40 8.14
N VAL A 88 -10.62 -8.61 7.59
CA VAL A 88 -9.38 -7.97 8.05
C VAL A 88 -8.67 -7.36 6.84
N GLU A 89 -8.67 -6.03 6.71
CA GLU A 89 -7.99 -5.35 5.61
C GLU A 89 -6.61 -4.84 6.04
N LEU A 90 -5.59 -5.23 5.26
CA LEU A 90 -4.21 -4.77 5.42
C LEU A 90 -3.97 -3.58 4.50
N GLY A 91 -3.75 -2.39 5.07
CA GLY A 91 -3.50 -1.16 4.31
C GLY A 91 -4.74 -0.63 3.60
N GLY A 92 -5.80 -0.34 4.37
CA GLY A 92 -7.11 0.04 3.82
C GLY A 92 -7.20 1.43 3.15
N GLY A 93 -6.16 2.26 3.27
CA GLY A 93 -6.14 3.59 2.66
C GLY A 93 -7.30 4.47 3.12
N ASN A 94 -8.18 4.88 2.21
CA ASN A 94 -9.38 5.68 2.51
C ASN A 94 -10.63 4.83 2.86
N GLY A 95 -10.54 3.50 2.77
CA GLY A 95 -11.61 2.54 3.10
C GLY A 95 -12.72 2.41 2.05
N GLU A 96 -12.66 3.12 0.92
CA GLU A 96 -13.74 3.11 -0.10
C GLU A 96 -13.88 1.74 -0.78
N LYS A 97 -12.79 0.97 -0.89
CA LYS A 97 -12.84 -0.38 -1.46
C LYS A 97 -13.57 -1.36 -0.53
N LEU A 98 -13.25 -1.33 0.75
CA LEU A 98 -13.92 -2.17 1.74
C LEU A 98 -15.37 -1.73 1.96
N ALA A 99 -15.67 -0.45 1.80
CA ALA A 99 -17.04 0.07 1.83
C ALA A 99 -17.97 -0.62 0.82
N ILE A 100 -17.46 -1.04 -0.35
CA ILE A 100 -18.23 -1.81 -1.34
C ILE A 100 -18.68 -3.16 -0.75
N LEU A 101 -17.81 -3.84 0.00
CA LEU A 101 -18.17 -5.10 0.67
C LEU A 101 -19.08 -4.85 1.88
N ALA A 102 -18.84 -3.77 2.64
CA ALA A 102 -19.70 -3.36 3.75
C ALA A 102 -21.14 -3.03 3.30
N GLU A 103 -21.29 -2.39 2.14
CA GLU A 103 -22.58 -2.18 1.50
C GLU A 103 -23.28 -3.51 1.20
N GLY A 104 -22.55 -4.51 0.69
CA GLY A 104 -23.11 -5.83 0.41
C GLY A 104 -23.68 -6.52 1.64
N PHE A 105 -22.99 -6.42 2.79
CA PHE A 105 -23.53 -6.90 4.06
C PHE A 105 -24.82 -6.18 4.45
N ALA A 106 -24.85 -4.85 4.30
CA ALA A 106 -26.04 -4.04 4.59
C ALA A 106 -27.24 -4.44 3.70
N LEU A 107 -27.01 -4.61 2.39
CA LEU A 107 -28.04 -5.03 1.42
C LEU A 107 -28.55 -6.44 1.70
N ALA A 108 -27.68 -7.35 2.14
CA ALA A 108 -28.05 -8.73 2.49
C ALA A 108 -28.65 -8.88 3.89
N GLY A 109 -28.71 -7.80 4.70
CA GLY A 109 -29.14 -7.86 6.10
C GLY A 109 -28.23 -8.72 6.99
N ARG A 110 -26.95 -8.85 6.61
CA ARG A 110 -25.93 -9.62 7.32
C ARG A 110 -25.04 -8.69 8.13
N THR A 111 -24.49 -9.19 9.23
CA THR A 111 -23.57 -8.44 10.08
C THR A 111 -22.12 -8.89 9.90
N ALA A 112 -21.18 -7.97 10.07
CA ALA A 112 -19.75 -8.28 9.98
C ALA A 112 -18.94 -7.48 11.02
N ASP A 113 -17.88 -8.11 11.55
CA ASP A 113 -16.82 -7.43 12.28
C ASP A 113 -15.68 -7.12 11.28
N VAL A 114 -15.27 -5.86 11.20
CA VAL A 114 -14.29 -5.36 10.23
C VAL A 114 -13.08 -4.81 10.97
N HIS A 115 -11.91 -5.36 10.67
CA HIS A 115 -10.63 -4.95 11.24
C HIS A 115 -9.80 -4.25 10.17
N LEU A 116 -9.43 -2.99 10.41
CA LEU A 116 -8.61 -2.18 9.51
C LEU A 116 -7.22 -2.04 10.13
N ILE A 117 -6.17 -2.40 9.41
CA ILE A 117 -4.78 -2.33 9.89
C ILE A 117 -3.98 -1.37 9.01
N ASP A 118 -3.40 -0.35 9.61
CA ASP A 118 -2.54 0.60 8.91
C ASP A 118 -1.52 1.24 9.87
N ILE A 119 -0.34 1.62 9.37
CA ILE A 119 0.66 2.36 10.15
C ILE A 119 0.31 3.85 10.25
N SER A 120 -0.40 4.37 9.26
CA SER A 120 -0.84 5.76 9.17
C SER A 120 -2.10 5.97 9.99
N ALA A 121 -1.98 6.74 11.07
CA ALA A 121 -3.12 7.09 11.92
C ALA A 121 -4.23 7.81 11.13
N THR A 122 -3.85 8.71 10.21
CA THR A 122 -4.80 9.50 9.43
C THR A 122 -5.50 8.69 8.34
N ALA A 123 -4.84 7.70 7.73
CA ALA A 123 -5.47 6.77 6.81
C ALA A 123 -6.44 5.85 7.57
N LEU A 124 -5.98 5.29 8.70
CA LEU A 124 -6.79 4.42 9.54
C LEU A 124 -8.08 5.10 10.03
N GLU A 125 -7.99 6.33 10.52
CA GLU A 125 -9.16 7.11 10.97
C GLU A 125 -10.15 7.34 9.82
N ARG A 126 -9.66 7.70 8.64
CA ARG A 126 -10.49 7.91 7.45
C ARG A 126 -11.18 6.62 7.01
N ALA A 127 -10.44 5.52 6.88
CA ALA A 127 -11.01 4.22 6.52
C ALA A 127 -12.07 3.76 7.54
N CYS A 128 -11.81 3.95 8.85
CA CYS A 128 -12.80 3.64 9.88
C CYS A 128 -14.10 4.43 9.69
N GLN A 129 -13.99 5.74 9.44
CA GLN A 129 -15.16 6.60 9.21
C GLN A 129 -15.93 6.21 7.95
N THR A 130 -15.23 5.90 6.86
CA THR A 130 -15.82 5.48 5.59
C THR A 130 -16.61 4.19 5.73
N VAL A 131 -16.02 3.17 6.35
CA VAL A 131 -16.65 1.85 6.50
C VAL A 131 -17.77 1.87 7.56
N ALA A 132 -17.64 2.67 8.62
CA ALA A 132 -18.66 2.79 9.67
C ALA A 132 -19.98 3.45 9.20
N ARG A 133 -20.03 4.00 7.97
CA ARG A 133 -21.26 4.50 7.35
C ARG A 133 -22.33 3.40 7.23
N TYR A 134 -21.92 2.14 7.19
CA TYR A 134 -22.81 0.98 7.07
C TYR A 134 -23.09 0.39 8.45
N GLY A 135 -24.27 0.67 9.02
CA GLY A 135 -24.60 0.30 10.40
C GLY A 135 -24.64 -1.21 10.71
N THR A 136 -24.56 -2.08 9.70
CA THR A 136 -24.45 -3.54 9.85
C THR A 136 -23.03 -4.03 10.10
N VAL A 137 -22.01 -3.18 9.93
CA VAL A 137 -20.61 -3.54 10.19
C VAL A 137 -20.09 -2.87 11.46
N ARG A 138 -19.37 -3.65 12.29
CA ARG A 138 -18.65 -3.14 13.46
C ARG A 138 -17.19 -2.95 13.09
N VAL A 139 -16.68 -1.73 13.20
CA VAL A 139 -15.33 -1.38 12.74
C VAL A 139 -14.33 -1.30 13.89
N HIS A 140 -13.15 -1.87 13.69
CA HIS A 140 -12.03 -1.90 14.62
C HIS A 140 -10.75 -1.44 13.91
N GLY A 141 -10.15 -0.35 14.36
CA GLY A 141 -8.88 0.14 13.83
C GLY A 141 -7.67 -0.37 14.63
N HIS A 142 -6.62 -0.79 13.93
CA HIS A 142 -5.36 -1.28 14.49
C HIS A 142 -4.19 -0.49 13.90
N ARG A 143 -3.60 0.41 14.69
CA ARG A 143 -2.41 1.18 14.26
C ARG A 143 -1.15 0.33 14.44
N ALA A 144 -0.82 -0.48 13.45
CA ALA A 144 0.27 -1.45 13.51
C ALA A 144 0.82 -1.80 12.13
N GLU A 145 2.00 -2.39 12.11
CA GLU A 145 2.49 -3.13 10.94
C GLU A 145 1.56 -4.32 10.64
N TYR A 146 1.49 -4.73 9.37
CA TYR A 146 0.52 -5.71 8.89
C TYR A 146 0.55 -7.03 9.67
N ALA A 147 1.71 -7.66 9.86
CA ALA A 147 1.81 -8.93 10.56
C ALA A 147 1.40 -8.82 12.05
N ALA A 148 1.76 -7.72 12.72
CA ALA A 148 1.38 -7.48 14.11
C ALA A 148 -0.12 -7.23 14.26
N GLY A 149 -0.68 -6.36 13.40
CA GLY A 149 -2.11 -6.07 13.38
C GLY A 149 -2.95 -7.30 13.03
N LEU A 150 -2.49 -8.12 12.07
CA LEU A 150 -3.18 -9.35 11.68
C LEU A 150 -3.25 -10.33 12.86
N ARG A 151 -2.15 -10.52 13.60
CA ARG A 151 -2.14 -11.34 14.82
C ARG A 151 -3.10 -10.80 15.88
N GLU A 152 -3.15 -9.48 16.07
CA GLU A 152 -4.09 -8.87 17.03
C GLU A 152 -5.55 -9.08 16.61
N ALA A 153 -5.86 -8.87 15.32
CA ALA A 153 -7.20 -9.03 14.78
C ALA A 153 -7.68 -10.49 14.88
N THR A 154 -6.82 -11.44 14.51
CA THR A 154 -7.15 -12.88 14.49
C THR A 154 -7.14 -13.53 15.87
N ALA A 155 -6.35 -13.03 16.82
CA ALA A 155 -6.34 -13.53 18.20
C ALA A 155 -7.69 -13.38 18.91
N ARG A 156 -8.53 -12.45 18.44
CA ARG A 156 -9.88 -12.20 18.99
C ARG A 156 -10.97 -13.05 18.36
N LEU A 157 -10.65 -13.84 17.33
CA LEU A 157 -11.65 -14.65 16.63
C LEU A 157 -12.06 -15.87 17.46
N GLU A 158 -13.38 -16.05 17.59
CA GLU A 158 -13.97 -17.25 18.17
C GLU A 158 -13.54 -18.49 17.37
N PRO A 159 -13.32 -19.65 18.01
CA PRO A 159 -12.79 -20.85 17.33
C PRO A 159 -13.60 -21.34 16.12
N ASN A 160 -14.89 -21.01 16.04
CA ASN A 160 -15.80 -21.45 14.98
C ASN A 160 -16.12 -20.35 13.97
N ARG A 161 -15.32 -19.28 13.89
CA ARG A 161 -15.51 -18.19 12.93
C ARG A 161 -14.33 -18.10 11.97
N SER A 162 -14.64 -18.13 10.68
CA SER A 162 -13.70 -17.83 9.61
C SER A 162 -13.52 -16.32 9.45
N ALA A 163 -12.30 -15.89 9.15
CA ALA A 163 -12.00 -14.54 8.67
C ALA A 163 -11.57 -14.55 7.21
N MET A 164 -11.86 -13.45 6.51
CA MET A 164 -11.22 -13.14 5.23
C MET A 164 -10.25 -11.99 5.42
N VAL A 165 -8.99 -12.23 5.10
CA VAL A 165 -7.97 -11.18 5.01
C VAL A 165 -8.00 -10.59 3.60
N LEU A 166 -7.90 -9.27 3.51
CA LEU A 166 -7.90 -8.52 2.26
C LEU A 166 -6.58 -7.77 2.13
N PHE A 167 -5.93 -7.92 0.98
CA PHE A 167 -4.80 -7.08 0.58
C PHE A 167 -5.07 -6.54 -0.82
N LEU A 168 -5.56 -5.31 -0.86
CA LEU A 168 -6.13 -4.68 -2.05
C LEU A 168 -5.20 -3.59 -2.59
N GLY A 169 -5.49 -3.06 -3.77
CA GLY A 169 -4.84 -1.88 -4.35
C GLY A 169 -3.58 -2.18 -5.11
N SER A 170 -3.31 -3.45 -5.39
CA SER A 170 -2.03 -3.89 -5.93
C SER A 170 -0.83 -3.47 -5.07
N ASN A 171 -1.03 -3.31 -3.74
CA ASN A 171 0.06 -3.04 -2.81
C ASN A 171 1.12 -4.16 -2.81
N ILE A 172 0.74 -5.39 -3.20
CA ILE A 172 1.67 -6.50 -3.45
C ILE A 172 2.70 -6.18 -4.55
N GLY A 173 2.35 -5.27 -5.46
CA GLY A 173 3.23 -4.76 -6.49
C GLY A 173 4.33 -3.85 -5.95
N ASN A 174 4.24 -3.36 -4.71
CA ASN A 174 5.29 -2.50 -4.13
C ASN A 174 6.43 -3.30 -3.49
N LEU A 175 6.25 -4.62 -3.34
CA LEU A 175 7.23 -5.52 -2.73
C LEU A 175 8.11 -6.15 -3.81
N HIS A 176 9.41 -6.28 -3.51
CA HIS A 176 10.27 -7.13 -4.35
C HIS A 176 9.73 -8.58 -4.35
N PRO A 177 9.88 -9.38 -5.43
CA PRO A 177 9.32 -10.73 -5.49
C PRO A 177 9.61 -11.61 -4.26
N ASP A 178 10.85 -11.61 -3.76
CA ASP A 178 11.22 -12.37 -2.56
C ASP A 178 10.55 -11.85 -1.27
N GLU A 179 10.21 -10.56 -1.22
CA GLU A 179 9.47 -9.93 -0.13
C GLU A 179 7.98 -10.24 -0.26
N ALA A 180 7.43 -10.24 -1.48
CA ALA A 180 6.05 -10.65 -1.75
C ALA A 180 5.81 -12.11 -1.34
N ASP A 181 6.71 -13.02 -1.71
CA ASP A 181 6.65 -14.44 -1.29
C ASP A 181 6.63 -14.57 0.24
N ARG A 182 7.54 -13.87 0.93
CA ARG A 182 7.61 -13.87 2.41
C ARG A 182 6.36 -13.28 3.03
N PHE A 183 5.88 -12.16 2.49
CA PHE A 183 4.71 -11.46 3.00
C PHE A 183 3.44 -12.31 2.89
N VAL A 184 3.22 -12.97 1.75
CA VAL A 184 2.07 -13.86 1.58
C VAL A 184 2.19 -15.11 2.48
N ALA A 185 3.41 -15.63 2.70
CA ALA A 185 3.65 -16.68 3.68
C ALA A 185 3.35 -16.23 5.13
N GLU A 186 3.74 -15.01 5.52
CA GLU A 186 3.42 -14.45 6.83
C GLU A 186 1.90 -14.27 7.03
N ILE A 187 1.16 -13.88 5.98
CA ILE A 187 -0.31 -13.87 6.03
C ILE A 187 -0.82 -15.29 6.25
N ARG A 188 -0.31 -16.29 5.50
CA ARG A 188 -0.74 -17.69 5.65
C ARG A 188 -0.54 -18.20 7.06
N GLU A 189 0.58 -17.89 7.70
CA GLU A 189 0.89 -18.30 9.08
C GLU A 189 -0.09 -17.70 10.11
N GLY A 190 -0.64 -16.52 9.82
CA GLY A 190 -1.66 -15.86 10.63
C GLY A 190 -3.07 -16.45 10.48
N LEU A 191 -3.29 -17.36 9.52
CA LEU A 191 -4.61 -17.88 9.15
C LEU A 191 -4.79 -19.37 9.49
N ARG A 192 -6.03 -19.73 9.81
CA ARG A 192 -6.47 -21.08 10.20
C ARG A 192 -7.22 -21.77 9.06
N PRO A 193 -7.32 -23.11 9.07
CA PRO A 193 -8.23 -23.81 8.16
C PRO A 193 -9.65 -23.23 8.21
N GLY A 194 -10.20 -22.93 7.03
CA GLY A 194 -11.49 -22.26 6.87
C GLY A 194 -11.43 -20.73 6.70
N ASP A 195 -10.29 -20.10 7.00
CA ASP A 195 -10.08 -18.69 6.64
C ASP A 195 -9.81 -18.53 5.14
N SER A 196 -9.98 -17.31 4.63
CA SER A 196 -9.73 -16.97 3.23
C SER A 196 -8.82 -15.74 3.10
N PHE A 197 -8.21 -15.61 1.92
CA PHE A 197 -7.39 -14.45 1.55
C PHE A 197 -7.82 -13.91 0.19
N LEU A 198 -8.15 -12.61 0.13
CA LEU A 198 -8.48 -11.90 -1.09
C LEU A 198 -7.35 -10.95 -1.46
N LEU A 199 -6.70 -11.22 -2.59
CA LEU A 199 -5.57 -10.47 -3.10
C LEU A 199 -5.95 -9.70 -4.37
N GLY A 200 -5.77 -8.38 -4.33
CA GLY A 200 -5.87 -7.50 -5.49
C GLY A 200 -4.49 -7.22 -6.09
N ALA A 201 -4.34 -7.43 -7.39
CA ALA A 201 -3.08 -7.22 -8.10
C ALA A 201 -3.29 -6.65 -9.51
N ASP A 202 -2.46 -5.66 -9.86
CA ASP A 202 -2.45 -5.06 -11.18
C ASP A 202 -1.70 -5.97 -12.18
N LEU A 203 -2.31 -6.20 -13.34
CA LEU A 203 -1.75 -7.11 -14.33
C LEU A 203 -0.88 -6.40 -15.35
N VAL A 204 -0.04 -7.19 -16.02
CA VAL A 204 0.73 -6.73 -17.19
C VAL A 204 -0.23 -6.26 -18.29
N LYS A 205 0.04 -5.05 -18.79
CA LYS A 205 -0.72 -4.39 -19.86
C LYS A 205 0.25 -3.71 -20.85
N PRO A 206 -0.22 -3.16 -21.98
CA PRO A 206 0.65 -2.46 -22.92
C PRO A 206 1.51 -1.41 -22.21
N GLU A 207 2.77 -1.29 -22.63
CA GLU A 207 3.74 -0.40 -21.98
C GLU A 207 3.25 1.05 -21.91
N ALA A 208 2.60 1.54 -22.97
CA ALA A 208 2.04 2.90 -22.98
C ALA A 208 1.02 3.12 -21.86
N ASP A 209 0.17 2.12 -21.57
CA ASP A 209 -0.84 2.19 -20.51
C ASP A 209 -0.19 2.12 -19.12
N LEU A 210 0.92 1.36 -19.00
CA LEU A 210 1.70 1.31 -17.77
C LEU A 210 2.44 2.62 -17.51
N ILE A 211 3.06 3.23 -18.52
CA ILE A 211 3.78 4.49 -18.35
C ILE A 211 2.81 5.62 -18.03
N ILE A 212 1.73 5.78 -18.80
CA ILE A 212 0.82 6.91 -18.63
C ILE A 212 0.08 6.91 -17.27
N ALA A 213 -0.07 5.73 -16.65
CA ALA A 213 -0.63 5.63 -15.31
C ALA A 213 0.29 6.24 -14.24
N TYR A 214 1.60 6.27 -14.47
CA TYR A 214 2.58 6.78 -13.52
C TYR A 214 3.23 8.09 -13.98
N ASP A 215 3.05 8.49 -15.24
CA ASP A 215 3.54 9.73 -15.81
C ASP A 215 2.38 10.54 -16.40
N ASP A 216 1.42 10.88 -15.54
CA ASP A 216 0.21 11.57 -15.96
C ASP A 216 0.53 12.99 -16.48
N PRO A 217 -0.17 13.46 -17.54
CA PRO A 217 0.12 14.75 -18.16
C PRO A 217 -0.26 15.96 -17.29
N LEU A 218 -0.98 15.75 -16.17
CA LEU A 218 -1.26 16.81 -15.20
C LEU A 218 -0.11 17.00 -14.20
N GLY A 219 0.86 16.08 -14.17
CA GLY A 219 2.02 16.12 -13.30
C GLY A 219 1.70 15.82 -11.83
N VAL A 220 0.57 15.19 -11.53
CA VAL A 220 0.18 14.87 -10.14
C VAL A 220 1.10 13.78 -9.58
N THR A 221 1.41 12.75 -10.36
CA THR A 221 2.36 11.69 -9.97
C THR A 221 3.79 12.21 -9.88
N ALA A 222 4.17 13.14 -10.75
CA ALA A 222 5.44 13.85 -10.64
C ALA A 222 5.54 14.66 -9.34
N ALA A 223 4.46 15.35 -8.96
CA ALA A 223 4.38 16.07 -7.69
C ALA A 223 4.43 15.12 -6.48
N PHE A 224 3.74 13.98 -6.54
CA PHE A 224 3.80 12.93 -5.53
C PHE A 224 5.23 12.40 -5.33
N ASN A 225 5.94 12.12 -6.42
CA ASN A 225 7.32 11.65 -6.34
C ASN A 225 8.26 12.74 -5.78
N ARG A 226 8.18 13.98 -6.28
CA ARG A 226 8.99 15.12 -5.80
C ARG A 226 8.70 15.49 -4.34
N ASN A 227 7.49 15.23 -3.84
CA ASN A 227 7.14 15.44 -2.44
C ASN A 227 8.08 14.69 -1.49
N LEU A 228 8.68 13.57 -1.93
CA LEU A 228 9.73 12.91 -1.16
C LEU A 228 10.86 13.87 -0.79
N LEU A 229 11.37 14.65 -1.74
CA LEU A 229 12.46 15.60 -1.49
C LEU A 229 12.00 16.75 -0.60
N VAL A 230 10.77 17.25 -0.80
CA VAL A 230 10.17 18.27 0.06
C VAL A 230 10.08 17.78 1.50
N ARG A 231 9.67 16.52 1.70
CA ARG A 231 9.65 15.87 3.01
C ARG A 231 11.04 15.80 3.62
N LEU A 232 12.05 15.36 2.87
CA LEU A 232 13.42 15.25 3.38
C LEU A 232 13.99 16.62 3.77
N ASN A 233 13.73 17.66 2.98
CA ASN A 233 14.11 19.03 3.34
C ASN A 233 13.47 19.49 4.65
N ARG A 234 12.20 19.13 4.87
CA ARG A 234 11.45 19.48 6.08
C ARG A 234 11.88 18.66 7.31
N GLU A 235 12.00 17.34 7.17
CA GLU A 235 12.17 16.42 8.30
C GLU A 235 13.62 16.18 8.67
N LEU A 236 14.58 16.33 7.75
CA LEU A 236 16.01 16.06 7.98
C LEU A 236 16.91 17.30 7.81
N ASP A 237 16.29 18.48 7.65
CA ASP A 237 16.97 19.73 7.28
C ASP A 237 17.93 19.54 6.09
N ALA A 238 17.44 18.82 5.07
CA ALA A 238 18.11 18.66 3.79
C ALA A 238 17.88 19.90 2.91
N ASP A 239 18.73 20.06 1.89
CA ASP A 239 18.68 21.20 0.96
C ASP A 239 18.60 20.78 -0.51
N PHE A 240 17.80 19.75 -0.81
CA PHE A 240 17.45 19.41 -2.20
C PHE A 240 16.86 20.62 -2.93
N ASP A 241 17.42 21.00 -4.07
CA ASP A 241 16.76 21.91 -5.01
C ASP A 241 15.75 21.11 -5.82
N VAL A 242 14.52 21.02 -5.31
CA VAL A 242 13.46 20.15 -5.87
C VAL A 242 13.12 20.52 -7.32
N GLU A 243 13.30 21.78 -7.73
CA GLU A 243 13.04 22.22 -9.10
C GLU A 243 14.04 21.64 -10.10
N GLN A 244 15.24 21.24 -9.62
CA GLN A 244 16.28 20.58 -10.40
C GLN A 244 16.12 19.06 -10.46
N PHE A 245 14.96 18.50 -10.09
CA PHE A 245 14.66 17.08 -10.26
C PHE A 245 13.50 16.86 -11.22
N THR A 246 13.73 16.03 -12.24
CA THR A 246 12.70 15.58 -13.17
C THR A 246 12.18 14.22 -12.75
N HIS A 247 10.85 14.10 -12.71
CA HIS A 247 10.21 12.80 -12.57
C HIS A 247 10.39 11.99 -13.86
N GLN A 248 10.84 10.75 -13.72
CA GLN A 248 10.97 9.83 -14.85
C GLN A 248 10.36 8.47 -14.48
N VAL A 249 9.61 7.90 -15.41
CA VAL A 249 9.02 6.57 -15.30
C VAL A 249 9.57 5.68 -16.40
N VAL A 250 9.90 4.44 -16.04
CA VAL A 250 10.30 3.42 -17.02
C VAL A 250 9.56 2.11 -16.77
N TRP A 251 9.27 1.39 -17.85
CA TRP A 251 8.77 0.02 -17.78
C TRP A 251 9.95 -0.95 -17.93
N ASN A 252 10.23 -1.69 -16.86
CA ASN A 252 11.24 -2.74 -16.89
C ASN A 252 10.60 -4.08 -17.24
N ALA A 253 10.44 -4.35 -18.55
CA ALA A 253 9.82 -5.58 -19.04
C ALA A 253 10.48 -6.88 -18.52
N ARG A 254 11.80 -6.86 -18.25
CA ARG A 254 12.53 -8.03 -17.74
C ARG A 254 12.18 -8.35 -16.29
N ARG A 255 11.89 -7.33 -15.50
CA ARG A 255 11.51 -7.45 -14.08
C ARG A 255 10.00 -7.35 -13.87
N SER A 256 9.24 -7.09 -14.93
CA SER A 256 7.80 -6.89 -14.92
C SER A 256 7.37 -5.82 -13.90
N ARG A 257 8.00 -4.64 -13.93
CA ARG A 257 7.66 -3.54 -13.01
C ARG A 257 7.80 -2.17 -13.68
N VAL A 258 6.95 -1.25 -13.25
CA VAL A 258 7.15 0.18 -13.46
C VAL A 258 8.14 0.66 -12.41
N GLU A 259 9.08 1.52 -12.80
CA GLU A 259 10.07 2.12 -11.92
C GLU A 259 9.95 3.64 -12.01
N SER A 260 9.88 4.30 -10.85
CA SER A 260 9.82 5.76 -10.74
C SER A 260 11.16 6.30 -10.23
N TYR A 261 11.63 7.37 -10.86
CA TYR A 261 12.89 8.04 -10.56
C TYR A 261 12.70 9.54 -10.37
N LEU A 262 13.59 10.12 -9.57
CA LEU A 262 13.86 11.55 -9.54
C LEU A 262 15.27 11.78 -10.09
N VAL A 263 15.37 12.41 -11.25
CA VAL A 263 16.62 12.58 -11.99
C VAL A 263 17.11 14.01 -11.87
N SER A 264 18.32 14.17 -11.33
CA SER A 264 18.95 15.48 -11.18
C SER A 264 19.20 16.12 -12.56
N GLN A 265 18.85 17.40 -12.72
CA GLN A 265 19.07 18.18 -13.94
C GLN A 265 20.38 19.00 -13.90
N ALA A 266 21.13 18.90 -12.79
CA ALA A 266 22.41 19.55 -12.60
C ALA A 266 23.27 18.75 -11.61
N ASP A 267 24.56 19.05 -11.55
CA ASP A 267 25.39 18.61 -10.43
C ASP A 267 24.89 19.25 -9.13
N GLN A 268 24.51 18.44 -8.15
CA GLN A 268 24.01 18.89 -6.85
C GLN A 268 24.81 18.27 -5.70
N THR A 269 25.03 19.04 -4.64
CA THR A 269 25.51 18.50 -3.36
C THR A 269 24.44 18.80 -2.33
N VAL A 270 23.77 17.76 -1.87
CA VAL A 270 22.68 17.85 -0.90
C VAL A 270 23.23 17.54 0.47
N CYS A 271 23.07 18.46 1.40
CA CYS A 271 23.54 18.36 2.77
C CYS A 271 22.37 18.20 3.74
N PHE A 272 22.46 17.18 4.59
CA PHE A 272 21.52 16.86 5.65
C PHE A 272 22.11 17.38 6.96
N ARG A 273 21.64 18.54 7.45
CA ARG A 273 22.29 19.22 8.59
C ARG A 273 22.10 18.47 9.91
N GLU A 274 20.98 17.77 10.10
CA GLU A 274 20.69 17.02 11.32
C GLU A 274 21.70 15.89 11.59
N ILE A 275 22.29 15.34 10.53
CA ILE A 275 23.19 14.18 10.57
C ILE A 275 24.59 14.46 10.00
N ASP A 276 24.91 15.73 9.76
CA ASP A 276 26.20 16.21 9.24
C ASP A 276 26.74 15.39 8.06
N CYS A 277 25.89 15.18 7.05
CA CYS A 277 26.21 14.36 5.88
C CYS A 277 25.88 15.12 4.59
N CYS A 278 26.75 15.06 3.59
CA CYS A 278 26.45 15.55 2.25
C CYS A 278 26.58 14.43 1.22
N ILE A 279 25.66 14.40 0.26
CA ILE A 279 25.63 13.47 -0.86
C ILE A 279 25.74 14.26 -2.16
N ARG A 280 26.64 13.84 -3.04
CA ARG A 280 26.73 14.37 -4.40
C ARG A 280 25.81 13.58 -5.34
N LEU A 281 25.09 14.32 -6.16
CA LEU A 281 24.37 13.84 -7.32
C LEU A 281 24.97 14.50 -8.56
N ASP A 282 25.35 13.72 -9.56
CA ASP A 282 25.78 14.26 -10.84
C ASP A 282 24.55 14.61 -11.71
N GLU A 283 24.71 15.52 -12.68
CA GLU A 283 23.68 15.77 -13.70
C GLU A 283 23.28 14.46 -14.40
N GLY A 284 21.97 14.22 -14.51
CA GLY A 284 21.39 12.99 -15.06
C GLY A 284 21.37 11.80 -14.10
N GLU A 285 21.89 11.93 -12.88
CA GLU A 285 21.83 10.86 -11.89
C GLU A 285 20.43 10.72 -11.30
N GLY A 286 19.89 9.50 -11.30
CA GLY A 286 18.57 9.17 -10.80
C GLY A 286 18.58 8.60 -9.38
N ILE A 287 17.64 9.07 -8.56
CA ILE A 287 17.23 8.42 -7.32
C ILE A 287 16.01 7.55 -7.63
N TRP A 288 16.14 6.24 -7.44
CA TRP A 288 15.02 5.31 -7.58
C TRP A 288 14.10 5.42 -6.36
N THR A 289 12.84 5.78 -6.57
CA THR A 289 11.89 6.05 -5.48
C THR A 289 10.81 4.99 -5.32
N GLU A 290 10.43 4.30 -6.40
CA GLU A 290 9.36 3.31 -6.35
C GLU A 290 9.52 2.21 -7.39
N SER A 291 9.04 1.01 -7.05
CA SER A 291 8.75 -0.06 -7.99
C SER A 291 7.29 -0.46 -7.86
N SER A 292 6.61 -0.64 -8.99
CA SER A 292 5.29 -1.28 -9.03
C SER A 292 5.31 -2.48 -9.97
N TYR A 293 5.49 -3.66 -9.40
CA TYR A 293 5.45 -4.94 -10.09
C TYR A 293 4.04 -5.24 -10.61
N LYS A 294 4.01 -5.76 -11.83
CA LYS A 294 2.80 -6.16 -12.56
C LYS A 294 2.86 -7.65 -12.78
N TYR A 295 1.74 -8.31 -12.59
CA TYR A 295 1.68 -9.77 -12.58
C TYR A 295 0.95 -10.32 -13.80
N GLY A 296 1.30 -11.52 -14.22
CA GLY A 296 0.42 -12.37 -15.01
C GLY A 296 -0.65 -13.00 -14.09
N PRO A 297 -1.84 -13.35 -14.61
CA PRO A 297 -2.90 -13.96 -13.81
C PRO A 297 -2.44 -15.20 -13.03
N GLU A 298 -1.73 -16.12 -13.70
CA GLU A 298 -1.22 -17.34 -13.07
C GLU A 298 -0.06 -17.07 -12.08
N GLN A 299 0.71 -15.98 -12.26
CA GLN A 299 1.78 -15.65 -11.31
C GLN A 299 1.21 -15.27 -9.93
N ILE A 300 0.02 -14.68 -9.89
CA ILE A 300 -0.69 -14.37 -8.63
C ILE A 300 -1.16 -15.65 -7.97
N VAL A 301 -1.68 -16.59 -8.76
CA VAL A 301 -2.10 -17.92 -8.28
C VAL A 301 -0.91 -18.65 -7.69
N ASP A 302 0.19 -18.74 -8.44
CA ASP A 302 1.42 -19.41 -8.02
C ASP A 302 1.98 -18.78 -6.73
N LEU A 303 1.90 -17.44 -6.59
CA LEU A 303 2.33 -16.73 -5.37
C LEU A 303 1.55 -17.22 -4.13
N GLY A 304 0.23 -17.33 -4.23
CA GLY A 304 -0.59 -17.87 -3.15
C GLY A 304 -0.33 -19.36 -2.88
N GLU A 305 -0.26 -20.17 -3.94
CA GLU A 305 -0.07 -21.62 -3.80
C GLU A 305 1.30 -21.99 -3.21
N ARG A 306 2.38 -21.26 -3.55
CA ARG A 306 3.69 -21.43 -2.92
C ARG A 306 3.66 -21.16 -1.41
N ALA A 307 2.82 -20.24 -0.97
CA ALA A 307 2.62 -19.95 0.45
C ALA A 307 1.72 -20.98 1.15
N GLY A 308 1.11 -21.93 0.43
CA GLY A 308 0.24 -22.96 1.00
C GLY A 308 -1.24 -22.56 1.05
N PHE A 309 -1.66 -21.62 0.21
CA PHE A 309 -3.07 -21.37 -0.07
C PHE A 309 -3.58 -22.26 -1.20
N VAL A 310 -4.91 -22.43 -1.29
CA VAL A 310 -5.56 -23.08 -2.44
C VAL A 310 -6.35 -22.04 -3.20
N ARG A 311 -6.07 -21.86 -4.50
CA ARG A 311 -6.84 -20.94 -5.34
C ARG A 311 -8.28 -21.39 -5.44
N ARG A 312 -9.19 -20.49 -5.08
CA ARG A 312 -10.62 -20.76 -5.10
C ARG A 312 -11.34 -20.08 -6.25
N ALA A 313 -11.01 -18.82 -6.52
CA ALA A 313 -11.52 -18.07 -7.65
C ALA A 313 -10.52 -17.00 -8.08
N GLN A 314 -10.59 -16.60 -9.34
CA GLN A 314 -9.90 -15.41 -9.84
C GLN A 314 -10.85 -14.69 -10.78
N TRP A 315 -11.02 -13.40 -10.54
CA TRP A 315 -11.80 -12.51 -11.38
C TRP A 315 -10.87 -11.48 -11.97
N ILE A 316 -11.11 -11.14 -13.24
CA ILE A 316 -10.31 -10.17 -13.96
C ILE A 316 -11.25 -9.09 -14.49
N GLU A 317 -10.85 -7.85 -14.30
CA GLU A 317 -11.40 -6.71 -15.02
C GLU A 317 -10.61 -6.58 -16.33
N GLU A 318 -11.28 -6.78 -17.46
CA GLU A 318 -10.64 -6.94 -18.78
C GLU A 318 -10.07 -5.63 -19.34
N GLU A 319 -10.71 -4.50 -19.09
CA GLU A 319 -10.33 -3.19 -19.64
C GLU A 319 -9.09 -2.63 -18.92
N THR A 320 -9.15 -2.62 -17.59
CA THR A 320 -8.12 -2.13 -16.68
C THR A 320 -7.02 -3.15 -16.42
N ARG A 321 -7.29 -4.43 -16.72
CA ARG A 321 -6.41 -5.58 -16.47
C ARG A 321 -6.00 -5.64 -15.01
N PHE A 322 -6.99 -5.77 -14.15
CA PHE A 322 -6.82 -5.92 -12.71
C PHE A 322 -7.40 -7.26 -12.26
N ALA A 323 -6.73 -7.96 -11.35
CA ALA A 323 -7.20 -9.24 -10.83
C ALA A 323 -7.54 -9.17 -9.34
N LEU A 324 -8.66 -9.80 -8.97
CA LEU A 324 -8.94 -10.23 -7.61
C LEU A 324 -8.83 -11.74 -7.56
N THR A 325 -7.92 -12.25 -6.73
CA THR A 325 -7.75 -13.69 -6.52
C THR A 325 -8.15 -14.05 -5.10
N LEU A 326 -9.12 -14.96 -4.99
CA LEU A 326 -9.59 -15.50 -3.73
C LEU A 326 -8.93 -16.85 -3.48
N PHE A 327 -8.37 -16.97 -2.29
CA PHE A 327 -7.70 -18.15 -1.78
C PHE A 327 -8.40 -18.67 -0.53
N ASP A 328 -8.42 -20.00 -0.38
CA ASP A 328 -8.87 -20.67 0.83
C ASP A 328 -7.66 -21.26 1.58
N VAL A 329 -7.80 -21.33 2.90
CA VAL A 329 -6.88 -22.05 3.77
C VAL A 329 -7.43 -23.46 4.01
N ALA A 330 -6.79 -24.45 3.40
CA ALA A 330 -7.06 -25.87 3.61
C ALA A 330 -6.43 -26.41 4.90
#